data_AF-A0A7W2EMS8-F1
#
_entry.id   AF-A0A7W2EMS8-F1
#
_cell.length_a   1.000
_cell.length_b   1.000
_cell.length_c   1.000
_cell.angle_alpha   90.00
_cell.angle_beta   90.00
_cell.angle_gamma   90.00
#
_symmetry.space_group_name_H-M   'P 1'
#
loop_
_entity.id
_entity.type
_entity.pdbx_description
1 polymer ?
#
loop_
_entity_poly.entity_id
_entity_poly.type
_entity_poly.pdbx_seq_one_letter_code
_entity_poly.pdbx_strand_id
1 'polypeptide(L)'
;MRLPGTRYQEHGWEQVRKLLGRCSLQAFRQLDMHLVLDPARHDALLDAYVDTLAAGLRAGERLARSEASGNSYGDSVCELALSLAFELHAHPSYWQAFVAALVADHARGGPSWTDPAAEAAQRKKVNDMYAGLRDKVDADNYIVATGRDCSPNKIYTYRMLDTAWHELAQLFADVDAHRERLAVILDRAPAALPLAVRDMKIGACQPEWIIGWSATQERYTGAPGPLHTRSKRFSSLKNNPARIAAMLAEIGGYEELSSNQDRADPWQEDAGEAASWLEDYWRVISASEQREAQGEDGVGPVVDLILPPPEPDDAEPADETEPAAGEGEAAPHDLAHDPVRLAAEQSIAVALSLPPRYLEVARAAQDTSSWTLRVLHDTTLPIRLAVYHKLLGPGDDSYPDAWLDAATGELPTLQQLAALDGISMPTLRKRRNEAIARLQAAYTGAT
;
A
#
# COMPACT_ATOMS: atom_id res chain seq x y z
N MET A 1 12.59 14.15 -6.29
CA MET A 1 13.46 13.85 -5.12
C MET A 1 12.86 14.47 -3.86
N ARG A 2 12.85 13.70 -2.77
CA ARG A 2 12.18 13.99 -1.48
C ARG A 2 13.20 14.50 -0.45
N LEU A 3 12.72 15.16 0.61
CA LEU A 3 13.54 15.81 1.64
C LEU A 3 14.74 14.95 2.09
N PRO A 4 15.93 15.55 2.30
CA PRO A 4 17.12 14.81 2.73
C PRO A 4 16.84 13.94 3.95
N GLY A 5 17.23 12.67 3.90
CA GLY A 5 17.05 11.73 5.02
C GLY A 5 15.63 11.16 5.19
N THR A 6 14.65 11.53 4.35
CA THR A 6 13.29 10.96 4.41
C THR A 6 13.19 9.64 3.64
N ARG A 7 13.63 8.55 4.28
CA ARG A 7 13.60 7.20 3.68
C ARG A 7 12.19 6.64 3.62
N TYR A 8 11.33 6.97 4.60
CA TYR A 8 9.95 6.50 4.66
C TYR A 8 9.00 7.54 4.08
N GLN A 9 8.55 7.30 2.85
CA GLN A 9 7.84 8.30 2.04
C GLN A 9 6.35 7.94 1.98
N GLU A 10 5.45 8.93 1.93
CA GLU A 10 4.01 8.68 2.20
C GLU A 10 3.36 7.67 1.24
N HIS A 11 3.74 7.65 -0.04
CA HIS A 11 3.13 6.73 -1.01
C HIS A 11 3.39 5.23 -0.74
N GLY A 12 4.45 4.89 -0.02
CA GLY A 12 4.83 3.49 0.28
C GLY A 12 4.74 3.19 1.76
N TRP A 13 4.72 4.22 2.61
CA TRP A 13 4.51 4.10 4.04
C TRP A 13 3.25 3.32 4.39
N GLU A 14 2.15 3.51 3.68
CA GLU A 14 0.90 2.82 3.97
C GLU A 14 1.06 1.30 3.85
N GLN A 15 1.81 0.81 2.86
CA GLN A 15 2.10 -0.61 2.70
C GLN A 15 3.06 -1.12 3.79
N VAL A 16 4.07 -0.33 4.16
CA VAL A 16 4.99 -0.62 5.27
C VAL A 16 4.21 -0.73 6.59
N ARG A 17 3.33 0.23 6.87
CA ARG A 17 2.45 0.27 8.05
C ARG A 17 1.58 -0.99 8.12
N LYS A 18 0.91 -1.34 7.02
CA LYS A 18 0.07 -2.54 6.96
C LYS A 18 0.88 -3.83 7.17
N LEU A 19 2.07 -3.92 6.57
CA LEU A 19 2.95 -5.07 6.71
C LEU A 19 3.46 -5.22 8.16
N LEU A 20 3.96 -4.15 8.76
CA LEU A 20 4.40 -4.12 10.15
C LEU A 20 3.28 -4.47 11.12
N GLY A 21 2.09 -3.90 10.93
CA GLY A 21 0.91 -4.22 11.73
C GLY A 21 0.56 -5.70 11.68
N ARG A 22 0.50 -6.29 10.49
CA ARG A 22 0.20 -7.72 10.29
C ARG A 22 1.25 -8.61 10.96
N CYS A 23 2.54 -8.41 10.65
CA CYS A 23 3.61 -9.27 11.16
C CYS A 23 3.79 -9.11 12.67
N SER A 24 3.48 -7.94 13.25
CA SER A 24 3.51 -7.72 14.70
C SER A 24 2.42 -8.50 15.43
N LEU A 25 1.19 -8.53 14.90
CA LEU A 25 0.12 -9.37 15.47
C LEU A 25 0.48 -10.86 15.38
N GLN A 26 1.12 -11.28 14.29
CA GLN A 26 1.64 -12.65 14.17
C GLN A 26 2.75 -12.93 15.19
N ALA A 27 3.60 -11.95 15.50
CA ALA A 27 4.62 -12.08 16.54
C ALA A 27 3.97 -12.21 17.94
N PHE A 28 2.92 -11.44 18.24
CA PHE A 28 2.21 -11.54 19.51
C PHE A 28 1.60 -12.92 19.77
N ARG A 29 1.18 -13.64 18.71
CA ARG A 29 0.68 -15.01 18.82
C ARG A 29 1.77 -16.04 19.15
N GLN A 30 3.04 -15.70 18.94
CA GLN A 30 4.19 -16.58 19.19
C GLN A 30 4.93 -16.25 20.50
N LEU A 31 4.68 -15.08 21.06
CA LEU A 31 5.34 -14.57 22.26
C LEU A 31 4.43 -14.68 23.48
N ASP A 32 5.02 -14.88 24.66
CA ASP A 32 4.28 -14.76 25.91
C ASP A 32 4.06 -13.28 26.24
N MET A 33 2.95 -12.74 25.73
CA MET A 33 2.58 -11.34 25.92
C MET A 33 2.20 -11.00 27.36
N HIS A 34 2.04 -11.97 28.28
CA HIS A 34 1.90 -11.64 29.70
C HIS A 34 3.16 -11.01 30.30
N LEU A 35 4.32 -11.22 29.68
CA LEU A 35 5.59 -10.62 30.08
C LEU A 35 5.58 -9.08 30.00
N VAL A 36 4.64 -8.46 29.27
CA VAL A 36 4.46 -6.99 29.26
C VAL A 36 4.11 -6.43 30.65
N LEU A 37 3.58 -7.27 31.55
CA LEU A 37 3.21 -6.89 32.92
C LEU A 37 4.42 -6.85 33.87
N ASP A 38 5.56 -7.43 33.49
CA ASP A 38 6.78 -7.48 34.29
C ASP A 38 7.85 -6.52 33.71
N PRO A 39 8.08 -5.35 34.35
CA PRO A 39 9.09 -4.39 33.90
C PRO A 39 10.49 -4.97 33.74
N ALA A 40 10.87 -5.98 34.54
CA ALA A 40 12.19 -6.61 34.45
C ALA A 40 12.38 -7.44 33.17
N ARG A 41 11.30 -7.72 32.43
CA ARG A 41 11.29 -8.54 31.22
C ARG A 41 11.09 -7.72 29.95
N HIS A 42 10.87 -6.41 30.05
CA HIS A 42 10.55 -5.56 28.90
C HIS A 42 11.63 -5.55 27.82
N ASP A 43 12.92 -5.53 28.21
CA ASP A 43 14.04 -5.55 27.27
C ASP A 43 14.16 -6.91 26.56
N ALA A 44 14.12 -8.01 27.32
CA ALA A 44 14.14 -9.35 26.74
C ALA A 44 12.92 -9.62 25.84
N LEU A 45 11.77 -9.04 26.16
CA LEU A 45 10.58 -9.12 25.33
C LEU A 45 10.71 -8.28 24.04
N LEU A 46 11.39 -7.12 24.10
CA LEU A 46 11.72 -6.34 22.91
C LEU A 46 12.61 -7.14 21.96
N ASP A 47 13.67 -7.77 22.48
CA ASP A 47 14.59 -8.58 21.67
C ASP A 47 13.82 -9.72 20.97
N ALA A 48 13.03 -10.47 21.74
CA ALA A 48 12.22 -11.57 21.20
C ALA A 48 11.18 -11.08 20.18
N TYR A 49 10.59 -9.90 20.40
CA TYR A 49 9.65 -9.27 19.48
C TYR A 49 10.31 -8.89 18.16
N VAL A 50 11.46 -8.21 18.19
CA VAL A 50 12.19 -7.79 16.99
C VAL A 50 12.64 -9.02 16.19
N ASP A 51 13.18 -10.05 16.83
CA ASP A 51 13.60 -11.29 16.16
C ASP A 51 12.42 -12.01 15.49
N THR A 52 11.30 -12.15 16.21
CA THR A 52 10.10 -12.83 15.69
C THR A 52 9.47 -12.04 14.55
N LEU A 53 9.43 -10.70 14.66
CA LEU A 53 8.93 -9.82 13.62
C LEU A 53 9.82 -9.90 12.37
N ALA A 54 11.14 -9.82 12.52
CA ALA A 54 12.09 -9.90 11.43
C ALA A 54 12.02 -11.25 10.71
N ALA A 55 11.86 -12.36 11.45
CA ALA A 55 11.63 -13.68 10.87
C ALA A 55 10.34 -13.72 10.04
N GLY A 56 9.24 -13.14 10.56
CA GLY A 56 7.96 -13.06 9.85
C GLY A 56 8.03 -12.20 8.58
N LEU A 57 8.75 -11.09 8.62
CA LEU A 57 8.98 -10.22 7.46
C LEU A 57 9.79 -10.94 6.38
N ARG A 58 10.90 -11.59 6.74
CA ARG A 58 11.73 -12.36 5.80
C ARG A 58 10.99 -13.55 5.19
N ALA A 59 10.16 -14.24 5.97
CA ALA A 59 9.35 -15.35 5.45
C ALA A 59 8.34 -14.90 4.37
N GLY A 60 7.90 -13.63 4.43
CA GLY A 60 6.99 -13.02 3.47
C GLY A 60 7.67 -12.11 2.44
N GLU A 61 8.99 -12.15 2.30
CA GLU A 61 9.77 -11.20 1.49
C GLU A 61 9.36 -11.22 0.00
N ARG A 62 9.05 -12.41 -0.53
CA ARG A 62 8.64 -12.60 -1.94
C ARG A 62 7.15 -12.41 -2.22
N LEU A 63 6.40 -11.88 -1.25
CA LEU A 63 5.01 -11.54 -1.49
C LEU A 63 4.92 -10.23 -2.28
N ALA A 64 3.92 -10.11 -3.16
CA ALA A 64 3.77 -8.92 -4.02
C ALA A 64 3.77 -7.59 -3.24
N ARG A 65 3.15 -7.55 -2.04
CA ARG A 65 3.22 -6.37 -1.15
C ARG A 65 4.63 -6.08 -0.64
N SER A 66 5.39 -7.11 -0.33
CA SER A 66 6.74 -7.01 0.24
C SER A 66 7.75 -6.51 -0.80
N GLU A 67 7.61 -6.94 -2.06
CA GLU A 67 8.44 -6.54 -3.20
C GLU A 67 8.05 -5.18 -3.80
N ALA A 68 6.86 -4.66 -3.46
CA ALA A 68 6.42 -3.36 -3.95
C ALA A 68 7.41 -2.24 -3.56
N SER A 69 7.53 -1.23 -4.43
CA SER A 69 8.37 -0.05 -4.17
C SER A 69 7.88 0.68 -2.93
N GLY A 70 8.70 0.71 -1.88
CA GLY A 70 8.40 1.40 -0.62
C GLY A 70 8.80 2.88 -0.65
N ASN A 71 9.86 3.21 -1.40
CA ASN A 71 10.35 4.55 -1.56
C ASN A 71 10.84 4.81 -3.01
N SER A 72 11.17 6.06 -3.34
CA SER A 72 11.72 6.44 -4.64
C SER A 72 13.23 6.17 -4.74
N TYR A 73 13.85 5.65 -3.68
CA TYR A 73 15.28 5.31 -3.65
C TYR A 73 15.54 3.85 -4.03
N GLY A 74 14.50 3.09 -4.36
CA GLY A 74 14.59 1.68 -4.75
C GLY A 74 14.42 0.69 -3.60
N ASP A 75 14.20 1.15 -2.36
CA ASP A 75 13.89 0.23 -1.25
C ASP A 75 12.47 -0.33 -1.41
N SER A 76 12.36 -1.63 -1.21
CA SER A 76 11.09 -2.35 -1.12
C SER A 76 10.36 -2.06 0.20
N VAL A 77 9.05 -2.33 0.23
CA VAL A 77 8.23 -2.26 1.45
C VAL A 77 8.80 -3.16 2.56
N CYS A 78 9.31 -4.34 2.20
CA CYS A 78 9.91 -5.27 3.15
C CYS A 78 11.20 -4.74 3.77
N GLU A 79 12.10 -4.17 2.97
CA GLU A 79 13.37 -3.59 3.46
C GLU A 79 13.12 -2.41 4.41
N LEU A 80 12.13 -1.57 4.10
CA LEU A 80 11.72 -0.48 4.98
C LEU A 80 11.10 -0.99 6.29
N ALA A 81 10.24 -2.01 6.22
CA ALA A 81 9.66 -2.63 7.41
C ALA A 81 10.74 -3.28 8.30
N LEU A 82 11.67 -4.02 7.71
CA LEU A 82 12.80 -4.64 8.41
C LEU A 82 13.69 -3.58 9.05
N SER A 83 14.00 -2.51 8.32
CA SER A 83 14.80 -1.40 8.86
C SER A 83 14.13 -0.81 10.10
N LEU A 84 12.83 -0.51 10.07
CA LEU A 84 12.12 -0.01 11.26
C LEU A 84 12.05 -1.01 12.42
N ALA A 85 11.95 -2.31 12.14
CA ALA A 85 11.98 -3.32 13.17
C ALA A 85 13.30 -3.26 13.97
N PHE A 86 14.43 -3.10 13.30
CA PHE A 86 15.73 -2.95 13.97
C PHE A 86 15.94 -1.57 14.60
N GLU A 87 15.43 -0.49 13.99
CA GLU A 87 15.46 0.85 14.60
C GLU A 87 14.69 0.90 15.93
N LEU A 88 13.66 0.06 16.10
CA LEU A 88 12.93 -0.01 17.37
C LEU A 88 13.85 -0.43 18.53
N HIS A 89 14.81 -1.32 18.27
CA HIS A 89 15.79 -1.73 19.26
C HIS A 89 16.76 -0.60 19.63
N ALA A 90 17.12 0.26 18.67
CA ALA A 90 17.92 1.47 18.92
C ALA A 90 17.12 2.56 19.67
N HIS A 91 15.80 2.51 19.62
CA HIS A 91 14.90 3.50 20.24
C HIS A 91 13.88 2.85 21.21
N PRO A 92 14.34 2.26 22.33
CA PRO A 92 13.49 1.46 23.23
C PRO A 92 12.38 2.27 23.91
N SER A 93 12.45 3.60 23.92
CA SER A 93 11.39 4.46 24.48
C SER A 93 10.05 4.30 23.75
N TYR A 94 10.07 4.00 22.44
CA TYR A 94 8.84 3.75 21.67
C TYR A 94 8.21 2.42 22.06
N TRP A 95 9.04 1.39 22.29
CA TRP A 95 8.59 0.11 22.82
C TRP A 95 7.99 0.26 24.23
N GLN A 96 8.67 0.99 25.12
CA GLN A 96 8.20 1.25 26.47
C GLN A 96 6.84 1.96 26.48
N ALA A 97 6.65 2.96 25.61
CA ALA A 97 5.37 3.65 25.46
C ALA A 97 4.25 2.72 24.95
N PHE A 98 4.59 1.82 24.01
CA PHE A 98 3.67 0.80 23.52
C PHE A 98 3.27 -0.20 24.62
N VAL A 99 4.26 -0.72 25.38
CA VAL A 99 4.03 -1.61 26.52
C VAL A 99 3.17 -0.94 27.58
N ALA A 100 3.44 0.33 27.91
CA ALA A 100 2.61 1.08 28.86
C ALA A 100 1.15 1.19 28.39
N ALA A 101 0.92 1.37 27.09
CA ALA A 101 -0.44 1.38 26.52
C ALA A 101 -1.13 0.01 26.62
N LEU A 102 -0.40 -1.10 26.42
CA LEU A 102 -0.93 -2.45 26.62
C LEU A 102 -1.27 -2.74 28.09
N VAL A 103 -0.40 -2.34 29.02
CA VAL A 103 -0.65 -2.49 30.47
C VAL A 103 -1.87 -1.67 30.89
N ALA A 104 -2.02 -0.45 30.38
CA ALA A 104 -3.18 0.39 30.67
C ALA A 104 -4.50 -0.17 30.09
N ASP A 105 -4.45 -0.86 28.95
CA ASP A 105 -5.61 -1.59 28.42
C ASP A 105 -5.91 -2.83 29.27
N HIS A 106 -4.88 -3.57 29.67
CA HIS A 106 -5.02 -4.74 30.54
C HIS A 106 -5.70 -4.39 31.86
N ALA A 107 -5.32 -3.27 32.48
CA ALA A 107 -5.94 -2.80 33.72
C ALA A 107 -7.43 -2.43 33.56
N ARG A 108 -7.88 -2.06 32.34
CA ARG A 108 -9.26 -1.63 32.08
C ARG A 108 -10.18 -2.75 31.61
N GLY A 109 -9.65 -3.71 30.86
CA GLY A 109 -10.46 -4.72 30.16
C GLY A 109 -9.83 -6.11 30.06
N GLY A 110 -8.73 -6.38 30.77
CA GLY A 110 -8.04 -7.66 30.71
C GLY A 110 -7.14 -7.83 29.47
N PRO A 111 -6.62 -9.05 29.21
CA PRO A 111 -5.59 -9.31 28.21
C PRO A 111 -6.12 -9.23 26.79
N SER A 112 -6.24 -8.01 26.25
CA SER A 112 -6.70 -7.74 24.88
C SER A 112 -5.90 -8.48 23.79
N TRP A 113 -4.68 -8.95 24.06
CA TRP A 113 -3.85 -9.74 23.14
C TRP A 113 -4.27 -11.19 22.97
N THR A 114 -5.26 -11.62 23.73
CA THR A 114 -5.85 -12.95 23.59
C THR A 114 -7.20 -12.92 22.87
N ASP A 115 -7.79 -11.73 22.69
CA ASP A 115 -9.13 -11.56 22.11
C ASP A 115 -9.05 -11.21 20.62
N PRO A 116 -9.54 -12.07 19.71
CA PRO A 116 -9.60 -11.77 18.28
C PRO A 116 -10.37 -10.48 17.96
N ALA A 117 -11.38 -10.12 18.77
CA ALA A 117 -12.17 -8.90 18.57
C ALA A 117 -11.35 -7.62 18.85
N ALA A 118 -10.26 -7.73 19.62
CA ALA A 118 -9.39 -6.62 19.95
C ALA A 118 -8.25 -6.39 18.93
N GLU A 119 -8.07 -7.29 17.96
CA GLU A 119 -6.93 -7.24 17.01
C GLU A 119 -6.79 -5.90 16.29
N ALA A 120 -7.89 -5.30 15.84
CA ALA A 120 -7.87 -4.00 15.18
C ALA A 120 -7.33 -2.90 16.12
N ALA A 121 -7.73 -2.92 17.39
CA ALA A 121 -7.26 -1.98 18.41
C ALA A 121 -5.78 -2.21 18.76
N GLN A 122 -5.29 -3.45 18.65
CA GLN A 122 -3.87 -3.76 18.87
C GLN A 122 -3.01 -3.34 17.68
N ARG A 123 -3.46 -3.65 16.47
CA ARG A 123 -2.85 -3.20 15.21
C ARG A 123 -2.69 -1.69 15.20
N LYS A 124 -3.72 -0.97 15.65
CA LYS A 124 -3.65 0.49 15.78
C LYS A 124 -2.51 0.94 16.71
N LYS A 125 -2.33 0.32 17.88
CA LYS A 125 -1.22 0.68 18.79
C LYS A 125 0.15 0.39 18.20
N VAL A 126 0.30 -0.75 17.51
CA VAL A 126 1.53 -1.08 16.78
C VAL A 126 1.82 -0.04 15.71
N ASN A 127 0.80 0.33 14.92
CA ASN A 127 0.92 1.35 13.89
C ASN A 127 1.28 2.72 14.48
N ASP A 128 0.68 3.10 15.60
CA ASP A 128 0.97 4.35 16.31
C ASP A 128 2.44 4.36 16.83
N MET A 129 2.95 3.22 17.32
CA MET A 129 4.35 3.05 17.73
C MET A 129 5.31 3.24 16.54
N TYR A 130 5.09 2.52 15.44
CA TYR A 130 5.95 2.60 14.27
C TYR A 130 5.85 3.92 13.51
N ALA A 131 4.68 4.58 13.51
CA ALA A 131 4.55 5.93 12.97
C ALA A 131 5.40 6.93 13.77
N GLY A 132 5.37 6.84 15.10
CA GLY A 132 6.23 7.66 15.96
C GLY A 132 7.73 7.38 15.76
N LEU A 133 8.10 6.10 15.59
CA LEU A 133 9.48 5.69 15.33
C LEU A 133 9.97 6.18 13.97
N ARG A 134 9.17 6.00 12.91
CA ARG A 134 9.43 6.54 11.56
C ARG A 134 9.75 8.03 11.62
N ASP A 135 8.91 8.80 12.30
CA ASP A 135 9.10 10.25 12.44
C ASP A 135 10.41 10.60 13.16
N LYS A 136 10.87 9.76 14.10
CA LYS A 136 12.17 9.94 14.75
C LYS A 136 13.34 9.63 13.83
N VAL A 137 13.30 8.47 13.18
CA VAL A 137 14.36 8.03 12.27
C VAL A 137 14.51 9.02 11.11
N ASP A 138 13.41 9.44 10.49
CA ASP A 138 13.45 10.45 9.42
C ASP A 138 14.00 11.80 9.94
N ALA A 139 13.64 12.22 11.16
CA ALA A 139 14.14 13.46 11.74
C ALA A 139 15.65 13.40 12.04
N ASP A 140 16.14 12.27 12.56
CA ASP A 140 17.56 12.05 12.81
C ASP A 140 18.35 12.01 11.51
N ASN A 141 17.86 11.27 10.52
CA ASN A 141 18.47 11.21 9.19
C ASN A 141 18.50 12.58 8.53
N TYR A 142 17.46 13.39 8.71
CA TYR A 142 17.43 14.77 8.24
C TYR A 142 18.52 15.62 8.94
N ILE A 143 18.66 15.51 10.27
CA ILE A 143 19.70 16.22 11.03
C ILE A 143 21.08 15.81 10.52
N VAL A 144 21.33 14.52 10.32
CA VAL A 144 22.61 14.00 9.83
C VAL A 144 22.88 14.51 8.41
N ALA A 145 21.89 14.48 7.52
CA ALA A 145 22.05 14.89 6.12
C ALA A 145 22.23 16.40 5.96
N THR A 146 21.59 17.22 6.81
CA THR A 146 21.51 18.67 6.61
C THR A 146 22.31 19.49 7.63
N GLY A 147 22.69 18.88 8.75
CA GLY A 147 23.24 19.58 9.93
C GLY A 147 22.24 20.50 10.63
N ARG A 148 20.95 20.48 10.26
CA ARG A 148 19.92 21.35 10.83
C ARG A 148 19.04 20.61 11.80
N ASP A 149 18.67 21.29 12.89
CA ASP A 149 17.74 20.76 13.86
C ASP A 149 16.38 20.41 13.23
N CYS A 150 15.96 19.16 13.46
CA CYS A 150 14.67 18.64 13.05
C CYS A 150 14.06 17.80 14.16
N SER A 151 12.80 18.11 14.50
CA SER A 151 12.04 17.27 15.44
C SER A 151 11.14 16.30 14.67
N PRO A 152 10.71 15.19 15.28
CA PRO A 152 9.75 14.27 14.66
C PRO A 152 8.47 14.96 14.17
N ASN A 153 7.98 15.95 14.93
CA ASN A 153 6.82 16.74 14.50
C ASN A 153 7.11 17.63 13.28
N LYS A 154 8.33 18.15 13.16
CA LYS A 154 8.76 19.00 12.04
C LYS A 154 8.89 18.17 10.77
N ILE A 155 9.52 16.99 10.83
CA ILE A 155 9.66 16.11 9.65
C ILE A 155 8.31 15.59 9.17
N TYR A 156 7.42 15.21 10.10
CA TYR A 156 6.04 14.87 9.77
C TYR A 156 5.35 16.02 9.02
N THR A 157 5.51 17.25 9.52
CA THR A 157 4.90 18.43 8.89
C THR A 157 5.43 18.64 7.48
N TYR A 158 6.72 18.44 7.25
CA TYR A 158 7.27 18.53 5.90
C TYR A 158 6.68 17.49 4.96
N ARG A 159 6.55 16.21 5.36
CA ARG A 159 5.93 15.17 4.51
C ARG A 159 4.47 15.47 4.22
N MET A 160 3.74 16.01 5.19
CA MET A 160 2.35 16.45 4.99
C MET A 160 2.26 17.60 3.98
N LEU A 161 3.15 18.59 4.05
CA LEU A 161 3.20 19.69 3.08
C LEU A 161 3.60 19.21 1.68
N ASP A 162 4.55 18.28 1.60
CA ASP A 162 4.95 17.62 0.36
C ASP A 162 3.78 16.87 -0.30
N THR A 163 3.02 16.11 0.50
CA THR A 163 1.81 15.41 0.02
C THR A 163 0.75 16.40 -0.45
N ALA A 164 0.49 17.45 0.33
CA ALA A 164 -0.48 18.48 -0.01
C ALA A 164 -0.11 19.19 -1.32
N TRP A 165 1.17 19.47 -1.54
CA TRP A 165 1.65 20.05 -2.79
C TRP A 165 1.45 19.12 -3.98
N HIS A 166 1.80 17.83 -3.87
CA HIS A 166 1.59 16.86 -4.96
C HIS A 166 0.10 16.72 -5.31
N GLU A 167 -0.79 16.65 -4.31
CA GLU A 167 -2.23 16.62 -4.56
C GLU A 167 -2.73 17.90 -5.24
N LEU A 168 -2.24 19.07 -4.80
CA LEU A 168 -2.56 20.34 -5.46
C LEU A 168 -2.08 20.36 -6.91
N ALA A 169 -0.85 19.92 -7.17
CA ALA A 169 -0.29 19.83 -8.52
C ALA A 169 -1.13 18.92 -9.41
N GLN A 170 -1.60 17.77 -8.90
CA GLN A 170 -2.52 16.88 -9.62
C GLN A 170 -3.87 17.54 -9.91
N LEU A 171 -4.46 18.22 -8.93
CA LEU A 171 -5.72 18.96 -9.13
C LEU A 171 -5.56 20.04 -10.21
N PHE A 172 -4.42 20.71 -10.24
CA PHE A 172 -4.11 21.71 -11.24
C PHE A 172 -3.77 21.14 -12.63
N ALA A 173 -3.34 19.89 -12.72
CA ALA A 173 -3.09 19.23 -14.01
C ALA A 173 -4.40 18.94 -14.76
N ASP A 174 -5.50 18.66 -14.03
CA ASP A 174 -6.84 18.43 -14.60
C ASP A 174 -7.86 19.44 -14.06
N VAL A 175 -7.69 20.70 -14.48
CA VAL A 175 -8.55 21.81 -14.03
C VAL A 175 -10.00 21.66 -14.44
N ASP A 176 -10.26 21.07 -15.61
CA ASP A 176 -11.62 20.93 -16.10
C ASP A 176 -12.41 19.92 -15.25
N ALA A 177 -11.80 18.79 -14.86
CA ALA A 177 -12.42 17.84 -13.95
C ALA A 177 -12.57 18.38 -12.52
N HIS A 178 -11.69 19.29 -12.09
CA HIS A 178 -11.63 19.76 -10.70
C HIS A 178 -12.04 21.22 -10.49
N ARG A 179 -12.72 21.82 -11.47
CA ARG A 179 -13.05 23.25 -11.52
C ARG A 179 -13.72 23.78 -10.26
N GLU A 180 -14.72 23.07 -9.75
CA GLU A 180 -15.46 23.46 -8.53
C GLU A 180 -14.58 23.41 -7.28
N ARG A 181 -13.74 22.37 -7.17
CA ARG A 181 -12.82 22.20 -6.04
C ARG A 181 -11.75 23.29 -6.07
N LEU A 182 -11.17 23.55 -7.24
CA LEU A 182 -10.16 24.59 -7.43
C LEU A 182 -10.72 25.99 -7.17
N ALA A 183 -11.97 26.27 -7.52
CA ALA A 183 -12.60 27.56 -7.24
C ALA A 183 -12.64 27.87 -5.74
N VAL A 184 -12.89 26.85 -4.91
CA VAL A 184 -12.88 26.99 -3.44
C VAL A 184 -11.46 27.12 -2.91
N ILE A 185 -10.49 26.36 -3.45
CA ILE A 185 -9.09 26.42 -3.02
C ILE A 185 -8.46 27.79 -3.32
N LEU A 186 -8.77 28.36 -4.49
CA LEU A 186 -8.22 29.63 -4.95
C LEU A 186 -9.00 30.87 -4.49
N ASP A 187 -10.17 30.67 -3.86
CA ASP A 187 -11.14 31.72 -3.51
C ASP A 187 -11.53 32.62 -4.70
N ARG A 188 -11.58 32.04 -5.91
CA ARG A 188 -11.96 32.72 -7.16
C ARG A 188 -12.36 31.73 -8.24
N ALA A 189 -13.18 32.16 -9.20
CA ALA A 189 -13.49 31.34 -10.37
C ALA A 189 -12.23 31.07 -11.21
N PRO A 190 -11.92 29.81 -11.55
CA PRO A 190 -10.78 29.46 -12.40
C PRO A 190 -11.13 29.79 -13.87
N ALA A 191 -11.13 31.08 -14.22
CA ALA A 191 -11.40 31.53 -15.59
C ALA A 191 -10.23 31.19 -16.54
N ALA A 192 -9.00 31.15 -16.01
CA ALA A 192 -7.81 30.61 -16.65
C ALA A 192 -6.82 30.18 -15.55
N LEU A 193 -6.09 29.08 -15.79
CA LEU A 193 -4.97 28.66 -14.95
C LEU A 193 -3.95 29.80 -14.84
N PRO A 194 -3.49 30.18 -13.64
CA PRO A 194 -2.36 31.08 -13.51
C PRO A 194 -1.14 30.47 -14.22
N LEU A 195 -0.37 31.26 -14.97
CA LEU A 195 0.87 30.77 -15.61
C LEU A 195 1.82 30.11 -14.60
N ALA A 196 1.81 30.57 -13.34
CA ALA A 196 2.57 30.01 -12.23
C ALA A 196 2.22 28.57 -11.86
N VAL A 197 1.14 28.00 -12.41
CA VAL A 197 0.64 26.67 -12.08
C VAL A 197 1.14 25.59 -13.06
N ARG A 198 1.52 25.97 -14.29
CA ARG A 198 1.96 24.99 -15.31
C ARG A 198 3.22 24.23 -14.92
N ASP A 199 4.13 24.87 -14.19
CA ASP A 199 5.37 24.29 -13.67
C ASP A 199 5.55 24.64 -12.18
N MET A 200 4.49 24.43 -11.37
CA MET A 200 4.50 24.81 -9.96
C MET A 200 5.49 23.96 -9.16
N LYS A 201 6.68 24.50 -8.89
CA LYS A 201 7.60 23.94 -7.88
C LYS A 201 7.04 24.10 -6.47
N ILE A 202 7.41 23.21 -5.55
CA ILE A 202 6.91 23.24 -4.17
C ILE A 202 7.26 24.54 -3.43
N GLY A 203 8.45 25.09 -3.65
CA GLY A 203 8.87 26.37 -3.05
C GLY A 203 8.09 27.59 -3.55
N ALA A 204 7.38 27.48 -4.67
CA ALA A 204 6.52 28.52 -5.23
C ALA A 204 5.04 28.34 -4.86
N CYS A 205 4.68 27.23 -4.20
CA CYS A 205 3.31 26.95 -3.77
C CYS A 205 2.87 27.96 -2.72
N GLN A 206 1.70 28.58 -2.93
CA GLN A 206 1.15 29.54 -1.98
C GLN A 206 0.62 28.82 -0.73
N PRO A 207 0.96 29.26 0.49
CA PRO A 207 0.44 28.69 1.73
C PRO A 207 -1.10 28.65 1.78
N GLU A 208 -1.74 29.66 1.23
CA GLU A 208 -3.19 29.82 1.17
C GLU A 208 -3.83 28.68 0.38
N TRP A 209 -3.16 28.17 -0.65
CA TRP A 209 -3.66 27.03 -1.44
C TRP A 209 -3.64 25.74 -0.64
N ILE A 210 -2.63 25.52 0.21
CA ILE A 210 -2.59 24.35 1.12
C ILE A 210 -3.68 24.46 2.17
N ILE A 211 -3.89 25.64 2.74
CA ILE A 211 -4.96 25.88 3.72
C ILE A 211 -6.33 25.64 3.07
N GLY A 212 -6.57 26.19 1.88
CA GLY A 212 -7.80 26.02 1.10
C GLY A 212 -8.03 24.56 0.73
N TRP A 213 -7.01 23.87 0.19
CA TRP A 213 -7.06 22.44 -0.11
C TRP A 213 -7.45 21.62 1.12
N SER A 214 -6.79 21.86 2.27
CA SER A 214 -7.12 21.16 3.51
C SER A 214 -8.56 21.43 3.98
N ALA A 215 -9.12 22.63 3.72
CA ALA A 215 -10.50 22.94 4.07
C ALA A 215 -11.50 22.20 3.17
N THR A 216 -11.14 21.93 1.90
CA THR A 216 -12.02 21.21 0.97
C THR A 216 -12.11 19.71 1.23
N GLN A 217 -11.12 19.10 1.89
CA GLN A 217 -11.01 17.65 2.03
C GLN A 217 -12.30 16.99 2.56
N GLU A 218 -12.88 17.50 3.64
CA GLU A 218 -14.09 16.89 4.25
C GLU A 218 -15.25 16.79 3.26
N ARG A 219 -15.40 17.80 2.38
CA ARG A 219 -16.46 17.83 1.37
C ARG A 219 -16.27 16.79 0.25
N TYR A 220 -15.02 16.49 -0.12
CA TYR A 220 -14.71 15.67 -1.30
C TYR A 220 -14.26 14.25 -0.95
N THR A 221 -13.69 14.02 0.23
CA THR A 221 -13.19 12.70 0.68
C THR A 221 -13.93 12.16 1.90
N GLY A 222 -14.81 12.96 2.53
CA GLY A 222 -15.55 12.58 3.72
C GLY A 222 -14.74 12.62 5.02
N ALA A 223 -13.46 13.03 4.95
CA ALA A 223 -12.57 13.14 6.10
C ALA A 223 -11.96 14.56 6.20
N PRO A 224 -11.83 15.12 7.42
CA PRO A 224 -11.25 16.45 7.59
C PRO A 224 -9.79 16.47 7.12
N GLY A 225 -9.41 17.52 6.39
CA GLY A 225 -8.04 17.67 5.93
C GLY A 225 -7.05 17.90 7.09
N PRO A 226 -5.75 17.70 6.87
CA PRO A 226 -4.75 17.63 7.94
C PRO A 226 -4.71 18.90 8.81
N LEU A 227 -4.90 20.09 8.21
CA LEU A 227 -4.92 21.38 8.92
C LEU A 227 -6.23 21.70 9.65
N HIS A 228 -7.28 20.92 9.38
CA HIS A 228 -8.64 21.13 9.90
C HIS A 228 -9.06 20.04 10.90
N THR A 229 -8.11 19.17 11.30
CA THR A 229 -8.32 18.21 12.38
C THR A 229 -8.36 18.89 13.76
N ARG A 230 -8.89 18.20 14.77
CA ARG A 230 -8.86 18.65 16.18
C ARG A 230 -7.46 18.66 16.82
N SER A 231 -6.41 18.31 16.06
CA SER A 231 -5.05 18.25 16.56
C SER A 231 -4.49 19.66 16.81
N LYS A 232 -4.05 19.90 18.06
CA LYS A 232 -3.35 21.14 18.45
C LYS A 232 -2.11 21.40 17.59
N ARG A 233 -1.49 20.33 17.04
CA ARG A 233 -0.29 20.43 16.19
C ARG A 233 -0.59 21.26 14.94
N PHE A 234 -1.69 20.93 14.24
CA PHE A 234 -2.02 21.54 12.95
C PHE A 234 -2.91 22.78 13.06
N SER A 235 -3.69 22.90 14.13
CA SER A 235 -4.48 24.13 14.38
C SER A 235 -3.59 25.37 14.50
N SER A 236 -2.37 25.22 15.03
CA SER A 236 -1.39 26.31 15.11
C SER A 236 -0.80 26.69 13.74
N LEU A 237 -0.68 25.71 12.84
CA LEU A 237 -0.09 25.89 11.51
C LEU A 237 -1.08 26.53 10.54
N LYS A 238 -2.37 26.16 10.62
CA LYS A 238 -3.47 26.78 9.86
C LYS A 238 -3.50 28.30 10.00
N ASN A 239 -3.22 28.81 11.21
CA ASN A 239 -3.27 30.25 11.51
C ASN A 239 -1.92 30.95 11.26
N ASN A 240 -0.92 30.26 10.69
CA ASN A 240 0.40 30.83 10.45
C ASN A 240 0.90 30.51 9.01
N PRO A 241 0.35 31.20 7.99
CA PRO A 241 0.78 31.04 6.59
C PRO A 241 2.27 31.31 6.38
N ALA A 242 2.85 32.26 7.11
CA ALA A 242 4.28 32.58 7.03
C ALA A 242 5.17 31.39 7.41
N ARG A 243 4.76 30.61 8.42
CA ARG A 243 5.47 29.38 8.81
C ARG A 243 5.36 28.29 7.74
N ILE A 244 4.20 28.14 7.11
CA ILE A 244 4.01 27.23 5.98
C ILE A 244 4.90 27.66 4.80
N ALA A 245 4.92 28.96 4.45
CA ALA A 245 5.77 29.49 3.39
C ALA A 245 7.26 29.20 3.64
N ALA A 246 7.74 29.44 4.85
CA ALA A 246 9.13 29.15 5.22
C ALA A 246 9.47 27.66 5.07
N MET A 247 8.55 26.78 5.47
CA MET A 247 8.73 25.33 5.32
C MET A 247 8.70 24.89 3.86
N LEU A 248 7.79 25.42 3.03
CA LEU A 248 7.73 25.13 1.59
C LEU A 248 8.99 25.61 0.86
N ALA A 249 9.47 26.81 1.19
CA ALA A 249 10.71 27.35 0.64
C ALA A 249 11.91 26.48 1.01
N GLU A 250 11.96 25.94 2.23
CA GLU A 250 13.00 25.00 2.65
C GLU A 250 12.92 23.69 1.85
N ILE A 251 11.73 23.10 1.70
CA ILE A 251 11.55 21.89 0.87
C ILE A 251 11.99 22.17 -0.57
N GLY A 252 11.56 23.29 -1.16
CA GLY A 252 11.90 23.68 -2.53
C GLY A 252 13.40 23.96 -2.72
N GLY A 253 14.07 24.56 -1.75
CA GLY A 253 15.52 24.75 -1.79
C GLY A 253 16.28 23.43 -1.84
N TYR A 254 15.78 22.39 -1.16
CA TYR A 254 16.36 21.05 -1.26
C TYR A 254 16.03 20.36 -2.57
N GLU A 255 14.83 20.54 -3.12
CA GLU A 255 14.49 20.03 -4.44
C GLU A 255 15.42 20.62 -5.53
N GLU A 256 15.82 21.88 -5.42
CA GLU A 256 16.74 22.50 -6.37
C GLU A 256 18.18 21.96 -6.24
N LEU A 257 18.71 21.84 -5.02
CA LEU A 257 20.00 21.18 -4.76
C LEU A 257 19.97 19.71 -5.24
N SER A 258 18.83 19.09 -4.97
CA SER A 258 18.21 17.92 -5.55
C SER A 258 18.52 17.63 -7.02
N SER A 259 17.82 18.42 -7.83
CA SER A 259 17.77 18.35 -9.28
C SER A 259 19.12 18.61 -9.96
N ASN A 260 20.06 19.26 -9.28
CA ASN A 260 21.40 19.47 -9.79
C ASN A 260 22.26 18.19 -9.75
N GLN A 261 21.90 17.19 -8.95
CA GLN A 261 22.55 15.87 -8.91
C GLN A 261 21.85 14.85 -9.82
N ASP A 262 20.53 14.99 -10.03
CA ASP A 262 19.68 14.11 -10.85
C ASP A 262 19.64 14.44 -12.35
N ARG A 263 20.63 15.18 -12.91
CA ARG A 263 20.90 15.06 -14.35
C ARG A 263 21.54 13.70 -14.61
N ALA A 264 20.73 12.66 -14.42
CA ALA A 264 21.01 11.24 -14.63
C ALA A 264 20.68 10.80 -16.07
N ASP A 265 20.45 11.75 -16.99
CA ASP A 265 20.42 11.46 -18.43
C ASP A 265 21.69 10.74 -18.95
N PRO A 266 22.91 10.89 -18.39
CA PRO A 266 24.05 10.12 -18.89
C PRO A 266 23.99 8.62 -18.54
N TRP A 267 23.24 8.21 -17.51
CA TRP A 267 23.32 6.85 -16.97
C TRP A 267 22.23 5.90 -17.48
N GLN A 268 21.08 6.43 -17.93
CA GLN A 268 20.04 5.63 -18.59
C GLN A 268 20.43 5.26 -20.02
N GLU A 269 21.24 6.07 -20.70
CA GLU A 269 21.86 5.71 -21.98
C GLU A 269 22.86 4.55 -21.80
N ASP A 270 23.64 4.54 -20.72
CA ASP A 270 24.62 3.48 -20.39
C ASP A 270 23.97 2.10 -20.09
N ALA A 271 22.75 2.06 -19.54
CA ALA A 271 22.09 0.79 -19.20
C ALA A 271 21.64 0.00 -20.44
N GLY A 272 21.14 0.71 -21.46
CA GLY A 272 20.83 0.11 -22.76
C GLY A 272 22.09 -0.32 -23.51
N GLU A 273 23.16 0.47 -23.41
CA GLU A 273 24.46 0.14 -23.99
C GLU A 273 25.09 -1.08 -23.32
N ALA A 274 25.02 -1.19 -21.99
CA ALA A 274 25.52 -2.35 -21.25
C ALA A 274 24.75 -3.64 -21.56
N ALA A 275 23.42 -3.57 -21.72
CA ALA A 275 22.61 -4.73 -22.11
C ALA A 275 22.95 -5.20 -23.54
N SER A 276 23.07 -4.24 -24.48
CA SER A 276 23.51 -4.50 -25.86
C SER A 276 24.91 -5.11 -25.91
N TRP A 277 25.84 -4.60 -25.09
CA TRP A 277 27.21 -5.12 -25.00
C TRP A 277 27.28 -6.54 -24.44
N LEU A 278 26.44 -6.85 -23.45
CA LEU A 278 26.34 -8.20 -22.89
C LEU A 278 25.74 -9.17 -23.91
N GLU A 279 24.67 -8.80 -24.61
CA GLU A 279 24.09 -9.63 -25.67
C GLU A 279 25.08 -9.91 -26.80
N ASP A 280 25.83 -8.90 -27.23
CA ASP A 280 26.88 -9.04 -28.23
C ASP A 280 28.03 -9.93 -27.73
N TYR A 281 28.43 -9.79 -26.47
CA TYR A 281 29.43 -10.65 -25.84
C TYR A 281 28.98 -12.11 -25.80
N TRP A 282 27.75 -12.39 -25.36
CA TRP A 282 27.19 -13.75 -25.33
C TRP A 282 27.05 -14.35 -26.73
N ARG A 283 26.68 -13.54 -27.73
CA ARG A 283 26.64 -13.96 -29.14
C ARG A 283 28.03 -14.34 -29.64
N VAL A 284 29.05 -13.53 -29.36
CA VAL A 284 30.44 -13.79 -29.79
C VAL A 284 31.01 -15.04 -29.14
N ILE A 285 30.78 -15.23 -27.83
CA ILE A 285 31.20 -16.45 -27.12
C ILE A 285 30.51 -17.68 -27.73
N SER A 286 29.18 -17.63 -27.91
CA SER A 286 28.43 -18.75 -28.48
C SER A 286 28.86 -19.08 -29.91
N ALA A 287 29.16 -18.07 -30.73
CA ALA A 287 29.65 -18.26 -32.09
C ALA A 287 31.09 -18.82 -32.12
N SER A 288 31.93 -18.43 -31.16
CA SER A 288 33.29 -18.98 -31.01
C SER A 288 33.23 -20.45 -30.60
N GLU A 289 32.43 -20.78 -29.58
CA GLU A 289 32.22 -22.15 -29.11
C GLU A 289 31.65 -23.06 -30.21
N GLN A 290 30.75 -22.54 -31.05
CA GLN A 290 30.20 -23.28 -32.18
C GLN A 290 31.24 -23.55 -33.29
N ARG A 291 32.15 -22.60 -33.57
CA ARG A 291 33.25 -22.81 -34.53
C ARG A 291 34.29 -23.80 -34.03
N GLU A 292 34.61 -23.75 -32.73
CA GLU A 292 35.47 -24.73 -32.07
C GLU A 292 34.82 -26.13 -32.08
N ALA A 293 33.52 -26.22 -31.78
CA ALA A 293 32.78 -27.48 -31.81
C ALA A 293 32.63 -28.07 -33.22
N GLN A 294 32.64 -27.22 -34.25
CA GLN A 294 32.63 -27.62 -35.67
C GLN A 294 34.04 -27.99 -36.19
N GLY A 295 35.08 -27.89 -35.36
CA GLY A 295 36.43 -28.32 -35.69
C GLY A 295 37.15 -27.39 -36.67
N GLU A 296 36.77 -26.11 -36.73
CA GLU A 296 37.48 -25.08 -37.51
C GLU A 296 38.76 -24.62 -36.79
N ASP A 297 39.64 -25.58 -36.47
CA ASP A 297 41.01 -25.31 -36.04
C ASP A 297 41.89 -25.03 -37.26
N GLY A 298 42.02 -23.75 -37.59
CA GLY A 298 43.22 -23.19 -38.19
C GLY A 298 43.30 -23.16 -39.72
N VAL A 299 43.39 -21.94 -40.25
CA VAL A 299 44.49 -21.38 -41.08
C VAL A 299 43.92 -20.31 -42.02
N GLY A 300 44.04 -19.04 -41.63
CA GLY A 300 43.79 -17.87 -42.49
C GLY A 300 43.44 -16.62 -41.67
N PRO A 301 43.88 -15.41 -42.08
CA PRO A 301 43.61 -14.20 -41.31
C PRO A 301 42.10 -13.93 -41.34
N VAL A 302 41.45 -14.03 -40.18
CA VAL A 302 40.02 -13.76 -40.04
C VAL A 302 39.82 -12.27 -40.31
N VAL A 303 39.26 -11.96 -41.47
CA VAL A 303 38.80 -10.61 -41.83
C VAL A 303 37.50 -10.38 -41.08
N ASP A 304 37.51 -9.39 -40.18
CA ASP A 304 36.33 -8.87 -39.49
C ASP A 304 35.24 -8.48 -40.51
N LEU A 305 34.15 -9.22 -40.53
CA LEU A 305 32.95 -8.88 -41.29
C LEU A 305 31.84 -8.51 -40.31
N ILE A 306 31.85 -7.22 -39.95
CA ILE A 306 30.72 -6.51 -39.35
C ILE A 306 29.69 -6.32 -40.48
N LEU A 307 28.65 -7.15 -40.58
CA LEU A 307 27.33 -6.84 -41.16
C LEU A 307 26.45 -8.11 -41.26
N PRO A 308 25.17 -8.08 -40.81
CA PRO A 308 24.24 -9.20 -40.93
C PRO A 308 23.53 -9.27 -42.31
N PRO A 309 23.12 -10.46 -42.79
CA PRO A 309 22.26 -10.61 -43.97
C PRO A 309 20.76 -10.35 -43.63
N PRO A 310 19.93 -9.92 -44.61
CA PRO A 310 18.55 -9.48 -44.38
C PRO A 310 17.55 -10.63 -44.22
N GLU A 311 16.51 -10.37 -43.40
CA GLU A 311 15.39 -11.26 -43.09
C GLU A 311 14.39 -11.43 -44.25
N PRO A 312 13.69 -12.57 -44.36
CA PRO A 312 12.52 -12.71 -45.21
C PRO A 312 11.19 -12.47 -44.47
N ASP A 313 10.33 -11.76 -45.20
CA ASP A 313 8.97 -11.30 -44.94
C ASP A 313 7.88 -12.39 -44.94
N ASP A 314 6.77 -12.03 -44.28
CA ASP A 314 5.36 -12.40 -44.51
C ASP A 314 4.85 -13.86 -44.35
N ALA A 315 3.88 -14.03 -43.43
CA ALA A 315 2.47 -14.24 -43.80
C ALA A 315 1.54 -14.50 -42.57
N GLU A 316 0.48 -13.69 -42.44
CA GLU A 316 -0.77 -14.07 -41.75
C GLU A 316 -1.56 -15.12 -42.57
N PRO A 317 -2.52 -15.87 -41.98
CA PRO A 317 -3.91 -15.40 -42.03
C PRO A 317 -4.83 -15.77 -40.84
N ALA A 318 -5.79 -14.85 -40.61
CA ALA A 318 -7.24 -14.98 -40.39
C ALA A 318 -7.85 -16.05 -39.44
N ASP A 319 -8.51 -15.50 -38.41
CA ASP A 319 -9.94 -15.61 -38.03
C ASP A 319 -10.61 -16.99 -37.91
N GLU A 320 -11.17 -17.29 -36.72
CA GLU A 320 -12.46 -17.99 -36.56
C GLU A 320 -12.94 -18.05 -35.08
N THR A 321 -14.05 -17.34 -34.82
CA THR A 321 -15.25 -17.70 -34.01
C THR A 321 -15.19 -17.97 -32.49
N GLU A 322 -15.93 -17.13 -31.76
CA GLU A 322 -16.45 -17.35 -30.40
C GLU A 322 -17.44 -18.54 -30.30
N PRO A 323 -17.62 -19.12 -29.10
CA PRO A 323 -18.92 -19.64 -28.71
C PRO A 323 -19.48 -19.00 -27.43
N ALA A 324 -20.65 -18.40 -27.61
CA ALA A 324 -21.87 -18.40 -26.81
C ALA A 324 -21.82 -18.79 -25.31
N ALA A 325 -22.26 -17.83 -24.49
CA ALA A 325 -22.65 -18.00 -23.11
C ALA A 325 -23.86 -18.95 -22.96
N GLY A 326 -23.69 -20.00 -22.14
CA GLY A 326 -24.78 -20.82 -21.64
C GLY A 326 -25.40 -20.21 -20.39
N GLU A 327 -26.67 -19.79 -20.48
CA GLU A 327 -27.50 -19.44 -19.35
C GLU A 327 -27.93 -20.73 -18.62
N GLY A 328 -27.33 -20.97 -17.46
CA GLY A 328 -27.76 -21.99 -16.51
C GLY A 328 -28.48 -21.36 -15.33
N GLU A 329 -29.81 -21.37 -15.38
CA GLU A 329 -30.68 -21.00 -14.25
C GLU A 329 -30.58 -22.10 -13.18
N ALA A 330 -30.01 -21.80 -12.02
CA ALA A 330 -29.99 -22.69 -10.87
C ALA A 330 -30.72 -22.04 -9.68
N ALA A 331 -31.76 -22.74 -9.24
CA ALA A 331 -32.67 -22.43 -8.15
C ALA A 331 -31.96 -22.42 -6.76
N PRO A 332 -32.61 -21.93 -5.70
CA PRO A 332 -31.95 -21.59 -4.43
C PRO A 332 -31.59 -22.86 -3.65
N HIS A 333 -30.31 -23.01 -3.28
CA HIS A 333 -29.80 -24.19 -2.58
C HIS A 333 -29.48 -23.94 -1.10
N ASP A 334 -29.99 -24.88 -0.32
CA ASP A 334 -29.94 -25.06 1.13
C ASP A 334 -28.53 -24.99 1.75
N LEU A 335 -28.46 -24.43 2.96
CA LEU A 335 -27.24 -24.22 3.74
C LEU A 335 -26.87 -25.47 4.55
N ALA A 336 -26.24 -26.48 3.93
CA ALA A 336 -25.58 -27.58 4.67
C ALA A 336 -24.38 -28.18 3.91
N HIS A 337 -23.39 -28.65 4.67
CA HIS A 337 -22.04 -29.04 4.26
C HIS A 337 -22.02 -30.24 3.30
N ASP A 338 -21.84 -30.00 2.01
CA ASP A 338 -21.59 -31.04 0.99
C ASP A 338 -20.07 -31.17 0.71
N PRO A 339 -19.44 -32.35 0.92
CA PRO A 339 -18.04 -32.58 0.62
C PRO A 339 -17.66 -32.40 -0.86
N VAL A 340 -18.61 -32.61 -1.80
CA VAL A 340 -18.38 -32.41 -3.24
C VAL A 340 -18.23 -30.91 -3.56
N ARG A 341 -19.04 -30.08 -2.89
CA ARG A 341 -18.98 -28.63 -3.03
C ARG A 341 -17.69 -28.06 -2.43
N LEU A 342 -17.22 -28.60 -1.30
CA LEU A 342 -15.94 -28.21 -0.70
C LEU A 342 -14.74 -28.51 -1.62
N ALA A 343 -14.75 -29.65 -2.31
CA ALA A 343 -13.70 -29.98 -3.28
C ALA A 343 -13.73 -29.04 -4.50
N ALA A 344 -14.91 -28.68 -4.99
CA ALA A 344 -15.07 -27.70 -6.06
C ALA A 344 -14.59 -26.30 -5.63
N GLU A 345 -15.00 -25.83 -4.44
CA GLU A 345 -14.56 -24.56 -3.85
C GLU A 345 -13.03 -24.52 -3.67
N GLN A 346 -12.40 -25.63 -3.28
CA GLN A 346 -10.94 -25.76 -3.17
C GLN A 346 -10.25 -25.67 -4.53
N SER A 347 -10.78 -26.33 -5.56
CA SER A 347 -10.20 -26.28 -6.91
C SER A 347 -10.23 -24.87 -7.51
N ILE A 348 -11.32 -24.13 -7.27
CA ILE A 348 -11.49 -22.75 -7.73
C ILE A 348 -10.56 -21.81 -6.95
N ALA A 349 -10.43 -21.99 -5.63
CA ALA A 349 -9.52 -21.18 -4.83
C ALA A 349 -8.06 -21.31 -5.31
N VAL A 350 -7.60 -22.53 -5.61
CA VAL A 350 -6.27 -22.79 -6.15
C VAL A 350 -6.09 -22.14 -7.53
N ALA A 351 -7.08 -22.23 -8.42
CA ALA A 351 -7.03 -21.62 -9.74
C ALA A 351 -6.99 -20.08 -9.70
N LEU A 352 -7.45 -19.47 -8.60
CA LEU A 352 -7.47 -18.02 -8.39
C LEU A 352 -6.32 -17.52 -7.52
N SER A 353 -5.32 -18.36 -7.25
CA SER A 353 -4.18 -18.08 -6.37
C SER A 353 -4.56 -17.69 -4.94
N LEU A 354 -5.74 -18.13 -4.47
CA LEU A 354 -6.19 -17.94 -3.10
C LEU A 354 -5.74 -19.12 -2.21
N PRO A 355 -5.60 -18.90 -0.89
CA PRO A 355 -5.23 -19.98 0.03
C PRO A 355 -6.19 -21.18 -0.06
N PRO A 356 -5.68 -22.42 0.06
CA PRO A 356 -6.55 -23.59 0.13
C PRO A 356 -7.51 -23.45 1.31
N ARG A 357 -8.78 -23.86 1.12
CA ARG A 357 -9.87 -23.70 2.11
C ARG A 357 -10.23 -22.24 2.43
N TYR A 358 -9.90 -21.28 1.56
CA TYR A 358 -10.21 -19.85 1.75
C TYR A 358 -11.65 -19.59 2.21
N LEU A 359 -12.66 -20.10 1.50
CA LEU A 359 -14.07 -19.87 1.84
C LEU A 359 -14.51 -20.51 3.17
N GLU A 360 -13.78 -21.51 3.66
CA GLU A 360 -14.05 -22.15 4.95
C GLU A 360 -13.46 -21.31 6.09
N VAL A 361 -12.21 -20.89 5.96
CA VAL A 361 -11.52 -20.02 6.93
C VAL A 361 -12.21 -18.65 7.01
N ALA A 362 -12.61 -18.09 5.87
CA ALA A 362 -13.35 -16.84 5.80
C ALA A 362 -14.76 -16.96 6.40
N ARG A 363 -15.44 -18.11 6.27
CA ARG A 363 -16.72 -18.38 6.95
C ARG A 363 -16.55 -18.47 8.46
N ALA A 364 -15.50 -19.14 8.94
CA ALA A 364 -15.23 -19.27 10.37
C ALA A 364 -14.89 -17.94 11.05
N ALA A 365 -14.29 -17.00 10.30
CA ALA A 365 -13.95 -15.67 10.80
C ALA A 365 -15.14 -14.68 10.82
N GLN A 366 -16.34 -15.10 10.38
CA GLN A 366 -17.50 -14.23 10.45
C GLN A 366 -18.04 -14.14 11.89
N ASP A 367 -18.21 -12.93 12.38
CA ASP A 367 -18.92 -12.71 13.64
C ASP A 367 -20.42 -13.00 13.45
N THR A 368 -20.86 -14.17 13.91
CA THR A 368 -22.26 -14.61 13.90
C THR A 368 -23.21 -13.69 14.67
N SER A 369 -22.69 -12.80 15.54
CA SER A 369 -23.50 -11.83 16.29
C SER A 369 -23.71 -10.50 15.54
N SER A 370 -22.97 -10.27 14.45
CA SER A 370 -23.03 -9.04 13.65
C SER A 370 -24.43 -8.79 13.08
N TRP A 371 -24.94 -7.57 13.28
CA TRP A 371 -26.23 -7.14 12.74
C TRP A 371 -26.27 -7.24 11.20
N THR A 372 -25.17 -6.90 10.52
CA THR A 372 -25.07 -7.00 9.06
C THR A 372 -25.21 -8.45 8.57
N LEU A 373 -24.67 -9.41 9.33
CA LEU A 373 -24.78 -10.83 9.01
C LEU A 373 -26.21 -11.33 9.18
N ARG A 374 -26.94 -10.85 10.20
CA ARG A 374 -28.37 -11.16 10.40
C ARG A 374 -29.24 -10.66 9.25
N VAL A 375 -29.00 -9.44 8.77
CA VAL A 375 -29.74 -8.87 7.62
C VAL A 375 -29.39 -9.59 6.31
N LEU A 376 -28.14 -10.05 6.16
CA LEU A 376 -27.63 -10.68 4.95
C LEU A 376 -27.51 -12.21 5.03
N HIS A 377 -28.21 -12.86 5.96
CA HIS A 377 -28.03 -14.30 6.21
C HIS A 377 -28.35 -15.19 5.00
N ASP A 378 -29.27 -14.75 4.14
CA ASP A 378 -29.67 -15.42 2.90
C ASP A 378 -28.68 -15.21 1.74
N THR A 379 -27.58 -14.48 1.95
CA THR A 379 -26.60 -14.18 0.89
C THR A 379 -25.30 -14.96 1.07
N THR A 380 -24.75 -15.42 -0.04
CA THR A 380 -23.50 -16.19 -0.05
C THR A 380 -22.34 -15.33 0.46
N LEU A 381 -21.29 -15.98 1.00
CA LEU A 381 -20.11 -15.27 1.49
C LEU A 381 -19.47 -14.37 0.42
N PRO A 382 -19.27 -14.81 -0.84
CA PRO A 382 -18.69 -13.94 -1.87
C PRO A 382 -19.51 -12.68 -2.16
N ILE A 383 -20.85 -12.77 -2.13
CA ILE A 383 -21.73 -11.60 -2.28
C ILE A 383 -21.55 -10.64 -1.10
N ARG A 384 -21.44 -11.15 0.13
CA ARG A 384 -21.19 -10.34 1.33
C ARG A 384 -19.82 -9.64 1.27
N LEU A 385 -18.77 -10.35 0.86
CA LEU A 385 -17.45 -9.74 0.63
C LEU A 385 -17.51 -8.67 -0.47
N ALA A 386 -18.30 -8.88 -1.53
CA ALA A 386 -18.50 -7.87 -2.58
C ALA A 386 -19.26 -6.63 -2.06
N VAL A 387 -20.16 -6.78 -1.09
CA VAL A 387 -20.82 -5.66 -0.41
C VAL A 387 -19.80 -4.86 0.41
N TYR A 388 -18.99 -5.54 1.22
CA TYR A 388 -17.92 -4.90 1.99
C TYR A 388 -16.92 -4.18 1.08
N HIS A 389 -16.48 -4.83 0.00
CA HIS A 389 -15.61 -4.24 -1.02
C HIS A 389 -16.21 -2.95 -1.61
N LYS A 390 -17.53 -2.82 -1.73
CA LYS A 390 -18.19 -1.62 -2.27
C LYS A 390 -18.40 -0.52 -1.24
N LEU A 391 -18.67 -0.87 0.01
CA LEU A 391 -19.01 0.10 1.06
C LEU A 391 -17.79 0.64 1.80
N LEU A 392 -16.78 -0.20 2.03
CA LEU A 392 -15.58 0.13 2.81
C LEU A 392 -14.31 0.18 1.94
N GLY A 393 -14.34 -0.48 0.77
CA GLY A 393 -13.20 -0.56 -0.14
C GLY A 393 -12.39 -1.84 0.04
N PRO A 394 -11.55 -2.23 -0.93
CA PRO A 394 -10.85 -3.52 -0.90
C PRO A 394 -9.80 -3.64 0.21
N GLY A 395 -9.22 -2.52 0.66
CA GLY A 395 -8.11 -2.49 1.62
C GLY A 395 -8.46 -1.94 3.00
N ASP A 396 -9.73 -2.03 3.43
CA ASP A 396 -10.19 -1.52 4.73
C ASP A 396 -9.58 -2.28 5.92
N ASP A 397 -9.21 -1.55 6.97
CA ASP A 397 -8.48 -2.08 8.14
C ASP A 397 -9.38 -2.90 9.10
N SER A 398 -10.71 -2.90 8.92
CA SER A 398 -11.66 -3.62 9.77
C SER A 398 -11.86 -5.10 9.39
N TYR A 399 -11.30 -5.54 8.26
CA TYR A 399 -11.48 -6.91 7.79
C TYR A 399 -10.68 -7.94 8.60
N PRO A 400 -11.28 -9.09 8.93
CA PRO A 400 -10.53 -10.24 9.44
C PRO A 400 -9.46 -10.67 8.44
N ASP A 401 -8.27 -11.03 8.92
CA ASP A 401 -7.17 -11.48 8.07
C ASP A 401 -7.55 -12.69 7.21
N ALA A 402 -8.45 -13.54 7.72
CA ALA A 402 -9.03 -14.68 7.01
C ALA A 402 -9.78 -14.31 5.72
N TRP A 403 -10.22 -13.06 5.57
CA TRP A 403 -10.93 -12.58 4.39
C TRP A 403 -9.98 -11.98 3.35
N LEU A 404 -8.75 -11.65 3.73
CA LEU A 404 -7.79 -11.02 2.85
C LEU A 404 -7.11 -12.07 1.97
N ASP A 405 -6.90 -11.72 0.69
CA ASP A 405 -6.03 -12.45 -0.21
C ASP A 405 -4.59 -12.33 0.31
N ALA A 406 -3.90 -13.46 0.45
CA ALA A 406 -2.54 -13.50 0.99
C ALA A 406 -1.51 -12.78 0.09
N ALA A 407 -1.77 -12.70 -1.22
CA ALA A 407 -0.89 -12.07 -2.19
C ALA A 407 -1.00 -10.54 -2.15
N THR A 408 -2.23 -10.02 -2.09
CA THR A 408 -2.50 -8.57 -2.15
C THR A 408 -2.67 -7.94 -0.76
N GLY A 409 -3.08 -8.74 0.23
CA GLY A 409 -3.47 -8.29 1.57
C GLY A 409 -4.71 -7.38 1.57
N GLU A 410 -5.54 -7.51 0.56
CA GLU A 410 -6.84 -6.85 0.35
C GLU A 410 -7.93 -7.92 0.20
N LEU A 411 -9.20 -7.56 0.20
CA LEU A 411 -10.26 -8.50 -0.19
C LEU A 411 -10.03 -9.01 -1.63
N PRO A 412 -10.41 -10.27 -1.95
CA PRO A 412 -10.36 -10.75 -3.31
C PRO A 412 -11.11 -9.82 -4.26
N THR A 413 -10.58 -9.69 -5.47
CA THR A 413 -11.17 -8.85 -6.50
C THR A 413 -12.61 -9.30 -6.81
N LEU A 414 -13.44 -8.38 -7.30
CA LEU A 414 -14.81 -8.72 -7.69
C LEU A 414 -14.88 -9.88 -8.70
N GLN A 415 -13.87 -10.01 -9.58
CA GLN A 415 -13.78 -11.10 -10.55
C GLN A 415 -13.50 -12.45 -9.86
N GLN A 416 -12.57 -12.48 -8.89
CA GLN A 416 -12.33 -13.67 -8.07
C GLN A 416 -13.57 -14.02 -7.24
N LEU A 417 -14.27 -13.05 -6.65
CA LEU A 417 -15.51 -13.28 -5.90
C LEU A 417 -16.64 -13.83 -6.77
N ALA A 418 -16.77 -13.37 -8.03
CA ALA A 418 -17.74 -13.89 -8.97
C ALA A 418 -17.45 -15.36 -9.33
N ALA A 419 -16.17 -15.66 -9.58
CA ALA A 419 -15.71 -17.02 -9.86
C ALA A 419 -15.89 -17.97 -8.66
N LEU A 420 -15.63 -17.50 -7.44
CA LEU A 420 -15.85 -18.27 -6.20
C LEU A 420 -17.34 -18.57 -5.95
N ASP A 421 -18.25 -17.71 -6.40
CA ASP A 421 -19.70 -17.91 -6.28
C ASP A 421 -20.31 -18.62 -7.50
N GLY A 422 -19.51 -18.92 -8.53
CA GLY A 422 -19.96 -19.55 -9.77
C GLY A 422 -20.92 -18.70 -10.60
N ILE A 423 -20.87 -17.37 -10.48
CA ILE A 423 -21.78 -16.45 -11.17
C ILE A 423 -21.03 -15.48 -12.09
N SER A 424 -21.75 -14.89 -13.04
CA SER A 424 -21.21 -13.82 -13.88
C SER A 424 -21.03 -12.52 -13.09
N MET A 425 -20.08 -11.70 -13.54
CA MET A 425 -19.83 -10.37 -12.96
C MET A 425 -21.05 -9.44 -12.94
N PRO A 426 -21.90 -9.37 -13.99
CA PRO A 426 -23.16 -8.63 -13.95
C PRO A 426 -24.11 -9.12 -12.84
N THR A 427 -24.23 -10.44 -12.68
CA THR A 427 -25.07 -11.04 -11.63
C THR A 427 -24.53 -10.73 -10.24
N LEU A 428 -23.20 -10.81 -10.02
CA LEU A 428 -22.58 -10.41 -8.77
C LEU A 428 -22.88 -8.94 -8.44
N ARG A 429 -22.74 -8.03 -9.41
CA ARG A 429 -23.04 -6.60 -9.22
C ARG A 429 -24.51 -6.35 -8.89
N LYS A 430 -25.43 -7.06 -9.55
CA LYS A 430 -26.87 -6.99 -9.28
C LYS A 430 -27.19 -7.45 -7.85
N ARG A 431 -26.77 -8.66 -7.48
CA ARG A 431 -27.01 -9.24 -6.15
C ARG A 431 -26.36 -8.42 -5.03
N ARG A 432 -25.16 -7.90 -5.26
CA ARG A 432 -24.48 -6.96 -4.35
C ARG A 432 -25.31 -5.70 -4.12
N ASN A 433 -25.81 -5.08 -5.20
CA ASN A 433 -26.61 -3.86 -5.08
C ASN A 433 -27.96 -4.13 -4.37
N GLU A 434 -28.59 -5.28 -4.63
CA GLU A 434 -29.79 -5.72 -3.90
C GLU A 434 -29.49 -5.93 -2.40
N ALA A 435 -28.36 -6.54 -2.05
CA ALA A 435 -27.92 -6.71 -0.67
C ALA A 435 -27.65 -5.35 0.03
N ILE A 436 -27.03 -4.40 -0.67
CA ILE A 436 -26.84 -3.02 -0.16
C ILE A 436 -28.19 -2.33 0.06
N ALA A 437 -29.14 -2.46 -0.88
CA ALA A 437 -30.47 -1.89 -0.74
C ALA A 437 -31.23 -2.48 0.47
N ARG A 438 -31.10 -3.79 0.73
CA ARG A 438 -31.67 -4.44 1.93
C ARG A 438 -31.06 -3.90 3.22
N LEU A 439 -29.74 -3.72 3.26
CA LEU A 439 -29.05 -3.10 4.40
C LEU A 439 -29.53 -1.67 4.66
N GLN A 440 -29.66 -0.87 3.60
CA GLN A 440 -30.15 0.51 3.70
C GLN A 440 -31.61 0.55 4.18
N ALA A 441 -32.48 -0.29 3.62
CA ALA A 441 -33.88 -0.38 4.04
C ALA A 441 -34.03 -0.81 5.51
N ALA A 442 -33.24 -1.80 5.94
CA ALA A 442 -33.22 -2.26 7.34
C ALA A 442 -32.68 -1.19 8.30
N TYR A 443 -31.73 -0.37 7.87
CA TYR A 443 -31.20 0.74 8.65
C TYR A 443 -32.24 1.86 8.82
N THR A 444 -32.96 2.23 7.76
CA THR A 444 -34.02 3.25 7.81
C THR A 444 -35.30 2.78 8.50
N GLY A 445 -35.56 1.47 8.60
CA GLY A 445 -36.70 0.92 9.33
C GLY A 445 -36.44 0.68 10.83
N ALA A 446 -35.18 0.83 11.28
CA ALA A 446 -34.78 0.70 12.68
C ALA A 446 -34.65 2.04 13.43
N THR A 447 -34.69 3.16 12.69
CA THR A 447 -34.89 4.54 13.18
C THR A 447 -36.35 4.91 13.12
#